data_AF-A0A1Y5IIW3-F1
#
_entry.id   AF-A0A1Y5IIW3-F1
#
_cell.length_a   1.000
_cell.length_b   1.000
_cell.length_c   1.000
_cell.angle_alpha   90.00
_cell.angle_beta   90.00
_cell.angle_gamma   90.00
#
_symmetry.space_group_name_H-M   'P 1'
#
loop_
_entity.id
_entity.type
_entity.pdbx_description
1 polymer ?
#
loop_
_entity_poly.entity_id
_entity_poly.type
_entity_poly.pdbx_seq_one_letter_code
_entity_poly.pdbx_strand_id
1 'polypeptide(L)'
;MPTQANRGAYVRAKTRAEFEKNASVEGDALEEALRLGEAQVENARASAEHLTKVFADERVHARELHVFDFDGTLVDTPTPTDGMEEFERRTGTRWPHVGWWGRAESLEPPLTMGVGPALEEYRESVMREDVVRVMMTGRRSKLKDSVEAVMRVFDIECHEHIFNGTGHSTLVYKQNELRRLVKKYKPKRVRIWEDRVSHAREFGDMEDEFKREHGVVEWTCTLVEPSNDF
;
A
#
# COMPACT_ATOMS: atom_id res chain seq x y z
N MET A 1 23.23 32.24 7.86
CA MET A 1 22.09 31.40 7.45
C MET A 1 22.65 30.15 6.78
N PRO A 2 22.51 28.94 7.34
CA PRO A 2 23.03 27.73 6.67
C PRO A 2 22.18 27.44 5.42
N THR A 3 22.84 27.21 4.29
CA THR A 3 22.21 26.84 3.01
C THR A 3 21.53 25.47 3.07
N GLN A 4 20.60 25.18 2.16
CA GLN A 4 19.82 23.93 2.10
C GLN A 4 20.70 22.65 2.15
N ALA A 5 21.91 22.68 1.60
CA ALA A 5 22.88 21.58 1.67
C ALA A 5 23.32 21.23 3.11
N ASN A 6 23.31 22.20 4.02
CA ASN A 6 23.69 22.01 5.43
C ASN A 6 22.58 21.38 6.28
N ARG A 7 21.32 21.42 5.84
CA ARG A 7 20.21 20.78 6.58
C ARG A 7 20.24 19.26 6.45
N GLY A 8 20.50 18.72 5.26
CA GLY A 8 20.57 17.27 5.05
C GLY A 8 21.74 16.63 5.81
N ALA A 9 22.91 17.28 5.80
CA ALA A 9 24.06 16.83 6.58
C ALA A 9 23.81 16.90 8.09
N TYR A 10 23.15 17.96 8.57
CA TYR A 10 22.79 18.14 9.97
C TYR A 10 21.76 17.10 10.45
N VAL A 11 20.73 16.82 9.65
CA VAL A 11 19.72 15.79 9.99
C VAL A 11 20.38 14.41 10.04
N ARG A 12 21.22 14.05 9.04
CA ARG A 12 21.98 12.79 9.06
C ARG A 12 22.88 12.66 10.29
N ALA A 13 23.61 13.73 10.64
CA ALA A 13 24.48 13.74 11.81
C ALA A 13 23.70 13.61 13.13
N LYS A 14 22.54 14.27 13.22
CA LYS A 14 21.69 14.23 14.42
C LYS A 14 21.01 12.87 14.59
N THR A 15 20.46 12.30 13.50
CA THR A 15 19.86 10.96 13.49
C THR A 15 20.91 9.91 13.85
N ARG A 16 22.11 10.01 13.29
CA ARG A 16 23.24 9.13 13.62
C ARG A 16 23.64 9.21 15.10
N ALA A 17 23.78 10.42 15.64
CA ALA A 17 24.16 10.63 17.04
C ALA A 17 23.09 10.19 18.04
N GLU A 18 21.80 10.38 17.73
CA GLU A 18 20.69 9.88 18.55
C GLU A 18 20.59 8.35 18.50
N PHE A 19 20.93 7.73 17.37
CA PHE A 19 20.92 6.26 17.22
C PHE A 19 22.14 5.60 17.88
N GLU A 20 23.35 6.15 17.70
CA GLU A 20 24.58 5.68 18.36
C GLU A 20 24.47 5.76 19.90
N LYS A 21 23.74 6.75 20.42
CA LYS A 21 23.47 6.90 21.86
C LYS A 21 22.52 5.82 22.41
N ASN A 22 21.76 5.16 21.54
CA ASN A 22 20.76 4.13 21.89
C ASN A 22 21.13 2.73 21.38
N ALA A 23 22.29 2.57 20.74
CA ALA A 23 22.70 1.32 20.11
C ALA A 23 23.24 0.32 21.15
N SER A 24 22.37 -0.55 21.65
CA SER A 24 22.74 -1.88 22.16
C SER A 24 22.32 -2.96 21.16
N VAL A 25 22.62 -2.74 19.88
CA VAL A 25 22.18 -3.59 18.77
C VAL A 25 23.41 -4.21 18.12
N GLU A 26 23.42 -5.54 18.02
CA GLU A 26 24.46 -6.34 17.37
C GLU A 26 24.71 -5.83 15.93
N GLY A 27 25.98 -5.77 15.52
CA GLY A 27 26.43 -5.05 14.32
C GLY A 27 25.68 -5.38 13.02
N ASP A 28 25.22 -6.63 12.88
CA ASP A 28 24.48 -7.10 11.70
C ASP A 28 23.11 -6.41 11.56
N ALA A 29 22.41 -6.18 12.68
CA ALA A 29 21.12 -5.52 12.66
C ALA A 29 21.22 -4.01 12.37
N LEU A 30 22.36 -3.38 12.68
CA LEU A 30 22.63 -2.00 12.27
C LEU A 30 22.86 -1.90 10.76
N GLU A 31 23.64 -2.82 10.19
CA GLU A 31 23.95 -2.84 8.77
C GLU A 31 22.69 -3.11 7.93
N GLU A 32 21.85 -4.03 8.38
CA GLU A 32 20.55 -4.33 7.77
C GLU A 32 19.58 -3.15 7.88
N ALA A 33 19.49 -2.50 9.03
CA ALA A 33 18.68 -1.30 9.20
C ALA A 33 19.15 -0.13 8.30
N LEU A 34 20.47 0.04 8.13
CA LEU A 34 21.03 1.04 7.20
C LEU A 34 20.65 0.72 5.76
N ARG A 35 20.84 -0.54 5.32
CA ARG A 35 20.50 -0.98 3.97
C ARG A 35 19.01 -0.79 3.66
N LEU A 36 18.14 -1.11 4.62
CA LEU A 36 16.70 -0.87 4.52
C LEU A 36 16.38 0.62 4.41
N GLY A 37 17.05 1.46 5.22
CA GLY A 37 16.89 2.90 5.16
C GLY A 37 17.33 3.51 3.82
N GLU A 38 18.44 3.02 3.25
CA GLU A 38 18.93 3.47 1.95
C GLU A 38 17.97 3.09 0.82
N ALA A 39 17.49 1.85 0.80
CA ALA A 39 16.49 1.39 -0.17
C ALA A 39 15.20 2.22 -0.07
N GLN A 40 14.71 2.50 1.14
CA GLN A 40 13.54 3.37 1.33
C GLN A 40 13.74 4.78 0.78
N VAL A 41 14.94 5.35 0.94
CA VAL A 41 15.26 6.69 0.42
C VAL A 41 15.33 6.70 -1.10
N GLU A 42 15.93 5.67 -1.71
CA GLU A 42 16.00 5.52 -3.16
C GLU A 42 14.60 5.36 -3.78
N ASN A 43 13.78 4.50 -3.18
CA ASN A 43 12.39 4.26 -3.55
C ASN A 43 11.55 5.55 -3.44
N ALA A 44 11.62 6.25 -2.31
CA ALA A 44 10.92 7.52 -2.12
C ALA A 44 11.36 8.57 -3.15
N ARG A 45 12.64 8.58 -3.53
CA ARG A 45 13.18 9.47 -4.56
C ARG A 45 12.67 9.10 -5.95
N ALA A 46 12.71 7.82 -6.33
CA ALA A 46 12.19 7.33 -7.61
C ALA A 46 10.69 7.64 -7.74
N SER A 47 9.92 7.37 -6.70
CA SER A 47 8.50 7.73 -6.60
C SER A 47 8.27 9.25 -6.74
N ALA A 48 9.09 10.09 -6.10
CA ALA A 48 8.98 11.55 -6.22
C ALA A 48 9.39 12.06 -7.61
N GLU A 49 10.42 11.49 -8.23
CA GLU A 49 10.87 11.80 -9.59
C GLU A 49 9.79 11.41 -10.61
N HIS A 50 9.20 10.21 -10.47
CA HIS A 50 8.07 9.77 -11.28
C HIS A 50 6.87 10.69 -11.15
N LEU A 51 6.43 10.99 -9.92
CA LEU A 51 5.32 11.92 -9.69
C LEU A 51 5.62 13.31 -10.27
N THR A 52 6.85 13.80 -10.11
CA THR A 52 7.24 15.10 -10.68
C THR A 52 7.15 15.08 -12.20
N LYS A 53 7.60 14.02 -12.86
CA LYS A 53 7.47 13.86 -14.31
C LYS A 53 6.00 13.80 -14.75
N VAL A 54 5.18 13.03 -14.04
CA VAL A 54 3.72 12.92 -14.26
C VAL A 54 3.00 14.26 -14.08
N PHE A 55 3.40 15.09 -13.12
CA PHE A 55 2.78 16.39 -12.88
C PHE A 55 3.36 17.54 -13.71
N ALA A 56 4.63 17.46 -14.14
CA ALA A 56 5.33 18.55 -14.82
C ALA A 56 5.21 18.52 -16.35
N ASP A 57 5.01 17.34 -16.95
CA ASP A 57 4.80 17.22 -18.39
C ASP A 57 3.30 17.05 -18.70
N GLU A 58 2.67 18.08 -19.27
CA GLU A 58 1.25 18.02 -19.69
C GLU A 58 0.97 16.88 -20.69
N ARG A 59 1.99 16.34 -21.38
CA ARG A 59 1.87 15.19 -22.29
C ARG A 59 1.89 13.85 -21.55
N VAL A 60 2.44 13.81 -20.33
CA VAL A 60 2.57 12.67 -19.38
C VAL A 60 1.69 12.90 -18.14
N HIS A 61 0.71 13.79 -18.20
CA HIS A 61 -0.31 13.91 -17.15
C HIS A 61 -0.86 12.53 -16.82
N ALA A 62 -0.92 12.15 -15.53
CA ALA A 62 -1.32 10.80 -15.09
C ALA A 62 -2.50 10.33 -15.93
N ARG A 63 -2.23 9.44 -16.89
CA ARG A 63 -3.30 9.00 -17.80
C ARG A 63 -4.17 8.01 -17.09
N GLU A 64 -3.56 7.24 -16.20
CA GLU A 64 -4.25 6.21 -15.43
C GLU A 64 -3.94 6.30 -13.94
N LEU A 65 -4.97 6.03 -13.16
CA LEU A 65 -4.86 5.73 -11.74
C LEU A 65 -5.15 4.23 -11.56
N HIS A 66 -4.17 3.49 -11.05
CA HIS A 66 -4.31 2.08 -10.71
C HIS A 66 -4.39 1.94 -9.20
N VAL A 67 -5.50 1.39 -8.70
CA VAL A 67 -5.77 1.21 -7.28
C VAL A 67 -5.90 -0.27 -6.99
N PHE A 68 -5.08 -0.77 -6.08
CA PHE A 68 -5.10 -2.17 -5.69
C PHE A 68 -5.47 -2.28 -4.22
N ASP A 69 -6.42 -3.17 -3.90
CA ASP A 69 -6.56 -3.64 -2.51
C ASP A 69 -5.33 -4.47 -2.10
N PHE A 70 -5.17 -4.68 -0.78
CA PHE A 70 -4.04 -5.41 -0.24
C PHE A 70 -4.36 -6.89 0.05
N ASP A 71 -5.25 -7.13 1.01
CA ASP A 71 -5.54 -8.47 1.55
C ASP A 71 -6.35 -9.27 0.51
N GLY A 72 -5.82 -10.38 0.01
CA GLY A 72 -6.48 -11.20 -1.02
C GLY A 72 -6.38 -10.63 -2.45
N THR A 73 -5.72 -9.48 -2.62
CA THR A 73 -5.57 -8.83 -3.94
C THR A 73 -4.10 -8.73 -4.37
N LEU A 74 -3.31 -7.83 -3.76
CA LEU A 74 -1.87 -7.77 -4.02
C LEU A 74 -1.10 -8.90 -3.34
N VAL A 75 -1.57 -9.27 -2.15
CA VAL A 75 -0.95 -10.30 -1.32
C VAL A 75 -2.04 -11.25 -0.85
N ASP A 76 -1.79 -12.54 -1.02
CA ASP A 76 -2.65 -13.59 -0.44
C ASP A 76 -2.33 -13.69 1.06
N THR A 77 -3.02 -12.86 1.84
CA THR A 77 -2.89 -12.83 3.30
C THR A 77 -3.87 -13.81 3.93
N PRO A 78 -3.48 -14.54 4.99
CA PRO A 78 -4.41 -15.45 5.65
C PRO A 78 -5.65 -14.73 6.18
N THR A 79 -6.80 -15.35 5.97
CA THR A 79 -8.09 -14.91 6.47
C THR A 79 -8.27 -15.33 7.94
N PRO A 80 -9.32 -14.88 8.64
CA PRO A 80 -9.59 -15.35 9.99
C PRO A 80 -9.76 -16.87 10.10
N THR A 81 -10.24 -17.53 9.04
CA THR A 81 -10.55 -18.96 9.08
C THR A 81 -9.29 -19.80 8.97
N ASP A 82 -8.57 -19.70 7.85
CA ASP A 82 -7.33 -20.45 7.59
C ASP A 82 -6.16 -19.95 8.45
N GLY A 83 -6.07 -18.65 8.70
CA GLY A 83 -5.00 -18.06 9.50
C GLY A 83 -5.04 -18.47 10.97
N MET A 84 -6.23 -18.53 11.60
CA MET A 84 -6.33 -18.98 12.99
C MET A 84 -6.00 -20.48 13.13
N GLU A 85 -6.42 -21.30 12.16
CA GLU A 85 -6.07 -22.72 12.10
C GLU A 85 -4.56 -22.93 11.90
N GLU A 86 -3.95 -22.17 10.98
CA GLU A 86 -2.50 -22.20 10.77
C GLU A 86 -1.74 -21.78 12.04
N PHE A 87 -2.17 -20.71 12.69
CA PHE A 87 -1.56 -20.22 13.93
C PHE A 87 -1.59 -21.30 15.01
N GLU A 88 -2.74 -21.94 15.27
CA GLU A 88 -2.85 -23.00 16.28
C GLU A 88 -1.98 -24.20 15.92
N ARG A 89 -1.97 -24.62 14.64
CA ARG A 89 -1.12 -25.72 14.16
C ARG A 89 0.37 -25.44 14.35
N ARG A 90 0.84 -24.20 14.12
CA ARG A 90 2.26 -23.85 14.18
C ARG A 90 2.74 -23.51 15.59
N THR A 91 1.89 -22.94 16.44
CA THR A 91 2.27 -22.50 17.80
C THR A 91 1.83 -23.46 18.90
N GLY A 92 0.89 -24.36 18.62
CA GLY A 92 0.22 -25.18 19.62
C GLY A 92 -0.77 -24.41 20.51
N THR A 93 -1.04 -23.13 20.21
CA THR A 93 -1.93 -22.27 21.00
C THR A 93 -2.97 -21.62 20.10
N ARG A 94 -4.22 -21.55 20.56
CA ARG A 94 -5.30 -20.84 19.86
C ARG A 94 -4.99 -19.35 19.72
N TRP A 95 -5.58 -18.75 18.69
CA TRP A 95 -5.50 -17.31 18.46
C TRP A 95 -5.91 -16.52 19.72
N PRO A 96 -5.03 -15.68 20.29
CA PRO A 96 -5.25 -15.08 21.61
C PRO A 96 -6.06 -13.76 21.56
N HIS A 97 -6.53 -13.35 20.38
CA HIS A 97 -7.22 -12.07 20.21
C HIS A 97 -8.67 -12.22 19.72
N VAL A 98 -9.51 -11.24 20.05
CA VAL A 98 -10.93 -11.22 19.62
C VAL A 98 -11.10 -10.90 18.13
N GLY A 99 -10.10 -10.28 17.49
CA GLY A 99 -10.18 -9.87 16.08
C GLY A 99 -8.94 -10.23 15.28
N TRP A 100 -9.09 -10.25 13.97
CA TRP A 100 -8.05 -10.64 13.00
C TRP A 100 -7.45 -9.43 12.29
N TRP A 101 -8.26 -8.75 11.47
CA TRP A 101 -7.84 -7.66 10.58
C TRP A 101 -7.16 -6.45 11.27
N GLY A 102 -7.36 -6.30 12.59
CA GLY A 102 -6.78 -5.24 13.40
C GLY A 102 -5.50 -5.61 14.17
N ARG A 103 -4.90 -6.76 13.89
CA ARG A 103 -3.73 -7.33 14.61
C ARG A 103 -2.53 -7.44 13.69
N ALA A 104 -1.37 -7.00 14.16
CA ALA A 104 -0.12 -7.09 13.41
C ALA A 104 0.31 -8.55 13.28
N GLU A 105 0.00 -9.35 14.31
CA GLU A 105 0.26 -10.78 14.41
C GLU A 105 -0.43 -11.59 13.29
N SER A 106 -1.45 -11.04 12.63
CA SER A 106 -2.09 -11.65 11.45
C SER A 106 -1.26 -11.49 10.16
N LEU A 107 -0.19 -10.69 10.24
CA LEU A 107 0.75 -10.39 9.16
C LEU A 107 2.21 -10.73 9.56
N GLU A 108 2.41 -11.55 10.60
CA GLU A 108 3.72 -11.88 11.13
C GLU A 108 3.92 -13.40 11.23
N PRO A 109 5.18 -13.88 11.28
CA PRO A 109 5.46 -15.27 11.60
C PRO A 109 4.74 -15.69 12.89
N PRO A 110 4.16 -16.90 12.94
CA PRO A 110 4.45 -18.02 12.05
C PRO A 110 3.55 -18.12 10.82
N LEU A 111 2.63 -17.17 10.61
CA LEU A 111 1.76 -17.13 9.44
C LEU A 111 2.58 -16.82 8.18
N THR A 112 2.11 -17.34 7.05
CA THR A 112 2.77 -17.13 5.75
C THR A 112 1.85 -16.40 4.79
N MET A 113 2.43 -15.54 3.96
CA MET A 113 1.73 -14.80 2.91
C MET A 113 2.07 -15.39 1.56
N GLY A 114 1.11 -15.41 0.66
CA GLY A 114 1.26 -15.83 -0.72
C GLY A 114 1.23 -14.66 -1.70
N VAL A 115 1.48 -15.00 -2.97
CA VAL A 115 1.30 -14.07 -4.09
C VAL A 115 -0.19 -13.84 -4.28
N GLY A 116 -0.61 -12.58 -4.24
CA GLY A 116 -2.00 -12.22 -4.53
C GLY A 116 -2.32 -12.28 -6.03
N PRO A 117 -3.61 -12.44 -6.40
CA PRO A 117 -4.04 -12.62 -7.78
C PRO A 117 -3.80 -11.39 -8.67
N ALA A 118 -3.65 -10.18 -8.11
CA ALA A 118 -3.40 -8.95 -8.86
C ALA A 118 -1.92 -8.54 -8.97
N LEU A 119 -1.00 -9.39 -8.46
CA LEU A 119 0.41 -9.00 -8.38
C LEU A 119 1.05 -8.84 -9.77
N GLU A 120 0.58 -9.59 -10.77
CA GLU A 120 1.11 -9.48 -12.13
C GLU A 120 0.65 -8.18 -12.80
N GLU A 121 -0.62 -7.80 -12.67
CA GLU A 121 -1.13 -6.51 -13.15
C GLU A 121 -0.43 -5.33 -12.44
N TYR A 122 -0.10 -5.50 -11.16
CA TYR A 122 0.75 -4.55 -10.46
C TYR A 122 2.13 -4.44 -11.12
N ARG A 123 2.81 -5.56 -11.43
CA ARG A 123 4.12 -5.54 -12.10
C ARG A 123 4.05 -4.89 -13.48
N GLU A 124 3.00 -5.17 -14.25
CA GLU A 124 2.75 -4.48 -15.52
C GLU A 124 2.59 -2.97 -15.33
N SER A 125 1.91 -2.54 -14.26
CA SER A 125 1.72 -1.13 -13.94
C SER A 125 3.01 -0.41 -13.53
N VAL A 126 4.00 -1.13 -12.98
CA VAL A 126 5.32 -0.58 -12.63
C VAL A 126 6.11 -0.20 -13.88
N MET A 127 5.96 -0.97 -14.96
CA MET A 127 6.64 -0.72 -16.24
C MET A 127 6.11 0.53 -16.98
N ARG A 128 5.10 1.21 -16.42
CA ARG A 128 4.41 2.33 -17.06
C ARG A 128 4.70 3.65 -16.34
N GLU A 129 5.22 4.61 -17.12
CA GLU A 129 5.52 5.96 -16.64
C GLU A 129 4.29 6.87 -16.52
N ASP A 130 3.18 6.51 -17.18
CA ASP A 130 1.94 7.30 -17.24
C ASP A 130 0.88 6.89 -16.22
N VAL A 131 1.26 6.04 -15.26
CA VAL A 131 0.38 5.45 -14.26
C VAL A 131 0.74 5.92 -12.86
N VAL A 132 -0.28 6.28 -12.08
CA VAL A 132 -0.19 6.43 -10.63
C VAL A 132 -0.73 5.17 -9.97
N ARG A 133 0.16 4.40 -9.36
CA ARG A 133 -0.15 3.22 -8.53
C ARG A 133 -0.45 3.60 -7.08
N VAL A 134 -1.53 3.05 -6.54
CA VAL A 134 -1.98 3.24 -5.15
C VAL A 134 -2.33 1.89 -4.55
N MET A 135 -1.84 1.60 -3.35
CA MET A 135 -2.36 0.51 -2.52
C MET A 135 -3.38 1.11 -1.55
N MET A 136 -4.58 0.52 -1.47
CA MET A 136 -5.67 0.99 -0.62
C MET A 136 -6.31 -0.16 0.14
N THR A 137 -6.07 -0.24 1.45
CA THR A 137 -6.49 -1.36 2.29
C THR A 137 -7.51 -0.97 3.36
N GLY A 138 -8.33 -1.95 3.76
CA GLY A 138 -9.16 -1.87 4.97
C GLY A 138 -8.37 -1.98 6.28
N ARG A 139 -7.09 -2.39 6.24
CA ARG A 139 -6.23 -2.45 7.42
C ARG A 139 -6.10 -1.08 8.07
N ARG A 140 -6.06 -1.07 9.41
CA ARG A 140 -5.96 0.17 10.19
C ARG A 140 -4.59 0.82 10.01
N SER A 141 -4.54 2.15 10.03
CA SER A 141 -3.29 2.92 9.91
C SER A 141 -2.19 2.52 10.91
N LYS A 142 -2.55 2.04 12.10
CA LYS A 142 -1.59 1.51 13.09
C LYS A 142 -0.82 0.26 12.60
N LEU A 143 -1.29 -0.42 11.55
CA LEU A 143 -0.66 -1.60 10.96
C LEU A 143 0.21 -1.25 9.76
N LYS A 144 0.44 0.04 9.50
CA LYS A 144 1.23 0.51 8.37
C LYS A 144 2.55 -0.23 8.24
N ASP A 145 3.33 -0.28 9.32
CA ASP A 145 4.68 -0.87 9.29
C ASP A 145 4.63 -2.38 8.98
N SER A 146 3.64 -3.11 9.52
CA SER A 146 3.45 -4.54 9.23
C SER A 146 3.04 -4.78 7.78
N VAL A 147 2.10 -4.00 7.25
CA VAL A 147 1.66 -4.12 5.85
C VAL A 147 2.80 -3.76 4.90
N GLU A 148 3.52 -2.68 5.16
CA GLU A 148 4.68 -2.29 4.34
C GLU A 148 5.83 -3.28 4.45
N ALA A 149 6.00 -3.97 5.58
CA ALA A 149 6.95 -5.06 5.70
C ALA A 149 6.60 -6.24 4.79
N VAL A 150 5.32 -6.62 4.73
CA VAL A 150 4.86 -7.66 3.80
C VAL A 150 5.03 -7.19 2.35
N MET A 151 4.64 -5.96 2.01
CA MET A 151 4.83 -5.41 0.66
C MET A 151 6.28 -5.48 0.19
N ARG A 152 7.25 -5.20 1.07
CA ARG A 152 8.68 -5.34 0.76
C ARG A 152 9.09 -6.77 0.41
N VAL A 153 8.48 -7.79 1.02
CA VAL A 153 8.77 -9.20 0.70
C VAL A 153 8.33 -9.56 -0.73
N PHE A 154 7.31 -8.88 -1.25
CA PHE A 154 6.77 -9.09 -2.61
C PHE A 154 7.25 -8.05 -3.63
N ASP A 155 8.24 -7.22 -3.27
CA ASP A 155 8.76 -6.13 -4.10
C ASP A 155 7.66 -5.15 -4.57
N ILE A 156 6.69 -4.87 -3.69
CA ILE A 156 5.59 -3.95 -3.97
C ILE A 156 5.92 -2.56 -3.44
N GLU A 157 5.95 -1.61 -4.36
CA GLU A 157 6.04 -0.17 -4.11
C GLU A 157 4.97 0.61 -4.88
N CYS A 158 4.13 1.35 -4.15
CA CYS A 158 3.11 2.24 -4.69
C CYS A 158 3.44 3.70 -4.36
N HIS A 159 2.93 4.64 -5.16
CA HIS A 159 3.15 6.07 -4.91
C HIS A 159 2.38 6.59 -3.69
N GLU A 160 1.24 5.96 -3.37
CA GLU A 160 0.50 6.20 -2.13
C GLU A 160 0.07 4.87 -1.50
N HIS A 161 0.19 4.80 -0.17
CA HIS A 161 -0.34 3.73 0.67
C HIS A 161 -1.46 4.29 1.53
N ILE A 162 -2.66 3.76 1.38
CA ILE A 162 -3.89 4.31 1.94
C ILE A 162 -4.49 3.30 2.93
N PHE A 163 -4.55 3.69 4.20
CA PHE A 163 -4.99 2.83 5.33
C PHE A 163 -6.22 3.39 6.03
N ASN A 164 -7.14 2.52 6.46
CA ASN A 164 -8.33 2.96 7.19
C ASN A 164 -7.96 3.65 8.51
N GLY A 165 -8.09 4.97 8.54
CA GLY A 165 -7.78 5.81 9.71
C GLY A 165 -8.95 6.04 10.66
N THR A 166 -10.17 5.70 10.27
CA THR A 166 -11.38 6.16 10.98
C THR A 166 -12.08 5.05 11.77
N GLY A 167 -11.77 3.78 11.50
CA GLY A 167 -12.44 2.64 12.14
C GLY A 167 -13.92 2.49 11.77
N HIS A 168 -14.43 3.32 10.85
CA HIS A 168 -15.76 3.24 10.26
C HIS A 168 -15.75 2.33 9.01
N SER A 169 -16.93 2.14 8.40
CA SER A 169 -17.15 1.29 7.22
C SER A 169 -16.05 1.45 6.17
N THR A 170 -15.35 0.34 5.90
CA THR A 170 -14.25 0.27 4.92
C THR A 170 -14.66 0.82 3.56
N LEU A 171 -15.89 0.55 3.12
CA LEU A 171 -16.39 0.99 1.82
C LEU A 171 -16.47 2.52 1.72
N VAL A 172 -17.15 3.19 2.66
CA VAL A 172 -17.34 4.66 2.62
C VAL A 172 -15.99 5.38 2.62
N TYR A 173 -15.05 4.87 3.41
CA TYR A 173 -13.68 5.37 3.44
C TYR A 173 -13.00 5.23 2.07
N LYS A 174 -13.01 4.03 1.47
CA LYS A 174 -12.42 3.78 0.16
C LYS A 174 -13.03 4.66 -0.94
N GLN A 175 -14.36 4.85 -0.94
CA GLN A 175 -15.04 5.73 -1.88
C GLN A 175 -14.57 7.20 -1.76
N ASN A 176 -14.39 7.69 -0.53
CA ASN A 176 -13.90 9.05 -0.29
C ASN A 176 -12.44 9.24 -0.73
N GLU A 177 -11.59 8.23 -0.50
CA GLU A 177 -10.21 8.22 -0.98
C GLU A 177 -10.16 8.19 -2.51
N LEU A 178 -10.99 7.41 -3.18
CA LEU A 178 -11.11 7.43 -4.65
C LEU A 178 -11.46 8.83 -5.16
N ARG A 179 -12.44 9.51 -4.56
CA ARG A 179 -12.80 10.90 -4.91
C ARG A 179 -11.63 11.87 -4.69
N ARG A 180 -10.87 11.71 -3.60
CA ARG A 180 -9.66 12.51 -3.32
C ARG A 180 -8.60 12.27 -4.40
N LEU A 181 -8.33 11.00 -4.73
CA LEU A 181 -7.31 10.60 -5.69
C LEU A 181 -7.61 11.14 -7.09
N VAL A 182 -8.84 11.04 -7.58
CA VAL A 182 -9.17 11.56 -8.92
C VAL A 182 -9.14 13.07 -8.98
N LYS A 183 -9.47 13.78 -7.89
CA LYS A 183 -9.29 15.24 -7.82
C LYS A 183 -7.82 15.63 -7.81
N LYS A 184 -6.97 14.86 -7.11
CA LYS A 184 -5.52 15.09 -6.99
C LYS A 184 -4.80 14.83 -8.31
N TYR A 185 -5.02 13.65 -8.90
CA TYR A 185 -4.28 13.16 -10.06
C TYR A 185 -4.96 13.46 -11.40
N LYS A 186 -6.26 13.77 -11.40
CA LYS A 186 -7.07 14.06 -12.60
C LYS A 186 -6.89 13.02 -13.73
N PRO A 187 -6.94 11.71 -13.41
CA PRO A 187 -6.67 10.67 -14.39
C PRO A 187 -7.74 10.64 -15.48
N LYS A 188 -7.35 10.16 -16.66
CA LYS A 188 -8.30 9.85 -17.74
C LYS A 188 -8.91 8.46 -17.59
N ARG A 189 -8.16 7.50 -17.05
CA ARG A 189 -8.64 6.14 -16.81
C ARG A 189 -8.42 5.74 -15.36
N VAL A 190 -9.35 5.00 -14.79
CA VAL A 190 -9.21 4.45 -13.44
C VAL A 190 -9.39 2.94 -13.53
N ARG A 191 -8.44 2.19 -12.96
CA ARG A 191 -8.49 0.73 -12.85
C ARG A 191 -8.37 0.35 -11.39
N ILE A 192 -9.28 -0.48 -10.91
CA ILE A 192 -9.36 -0.91 -9.52
C ILE A 192 -9.32 -2.44 -9.49
N TRP A 193 -8.52 -3.01 -8.61
CA TRP A 193 -8.49 -4.45 -8.30
C TRP A 193 -8.93 -4.63 -6.84
N GLU A 194 -9.94 -5.46 -6.61
CA GLU A 194 -10.56 -5.70 -5.30
C GLU A 194 -11.05 -7.16 -5.24
N ASP A 195 -10.81 -7.85 -4.14
CA ASP A 195 -11.25 -9.24 -3.93
C ASP A 195 -12.69 -9.32 -3.40
N ARG A 196 -13.23 -8.21 -2.87
CA ARG A 196 -14.56 -8.18 -2.30
C ARG A 196 -15.66 -7.89 -3.29
N VAL A 197 -16.57 -8.86 -3.47
CA VAL A 197 -17.70 -8.75 -4.40
C VAL A 197 -18.55 -7.53 -4.09
N SER A 198 -18.86 -7.31 -2.80
CA SER A 198 -19.63 -6.16 -2.34
C SER A 198 -18.94 -4.83 -2.65
N HIS A 199 -17.62 -4.71 -2.43
CA HIS A 199 -16.88 -3.50 -2.73
C HIS A 199 -16.71 -3.26 -4.23
N ALA A 200 -16.38 -4.29 -5.00
CA ALA A 200 -16.16 -4.19 -6.45
C ALA A 200 -17.42 -3.69 -7.15
N ARG A 201 -18.60 -4.17 -6.72
CA ARG A 201 -19.90 -3.68 -7.20
C ARG A 201 -20.08 -2.19 -6.92
N GLU A 202 -19.88 -1.80 -5.67
CA GLU A 202 -20.07 -0.41 -5.22
C GLU A 202 -19.07 0.56 -5.85
N PHE A 203 -17.86 0.11 -6.19
CA PHE A 203 -16.94 0.89 -7.01
C PHE A 203 -17.38 0.98 -8.46
N GLY A 204 -17.97 -0.08 -9.02
CA GLY A 204 -18.61 -0.03 -10.35
C GLY A 204 -19.67 1.08 -10.43
N ASP A 205 -20.51 1.20 -9.41
CA ASP A 205 -21.58 2.21 -9.35
C ASP A 205 -21.07 3.67 -9.27
N MET A 206 -19.76 3.88 -9.02
CA MET A 206 -19.13 5.20 -9.03
C MET A 206 -18.76 5.70 -10.43
N GLU A 207 -18.80 4.84 -11.45
CA GLU A 207 -18.37 5.17 -12.82
C GLU A 207 -19.04 6.44 -13.37
N ASP A 208 -20.37 6.52 -13.29
CA ASP A 208 -21.15 7.63 -13.84
C ASP A 208 -20.86 8.96 -13.12
N GLU A 209 -20.68 8.93 -11.80
CA GLU A 209 -20.26 10.09 -11.01
C GLU A 209 -18.90 10.59 -11.52
N PHE A 210 -17.94 9.69 -11.68
CA PHE A 210 -16.56 10.04 -12.01
C PHE A 210 -16.39 10.50 -13.46
N LYS A 211 -17.12 9.89 -14.40
CA LYS A 211 -17.17 10.35 -15.79
C LYS A 211 -17.73 11.76 -15.88
N ARG A 212 -18.84 12.03 -15.19
CA ARG A 212 -19.54 13.33 -15.23
C ARG A 212 -18.78 14.44 -14.52
N GLU A 213 -18.26 14.17 -13.33
CA GLU A 213 -17.74 15.21 -12.41
C GLU A 213 -16.22 15.38 -12.48
N HIS A 214 -15.49 14.36 -12.97
CA HIS A 214 -14.04 14.34 -12.97
C HIS A 214 -13.42 14.16 -14.36
N GLY A 215 -14.24 13.95 -15.41
CA GLY A 215 -13.77 13.82 -16.78
C GLY A 215 -12.91 12.57 -17.01
N VAL A 216 -13.13 11.54 -16.18
CA VAL A 216 -12.67 10.18 -16.42
C VAL A 216 -13.37 9.68 -17.68
N VAL A 217 -12.63 9.05 -18.60
CA VAL A 217 -13.18 8.50 -19.84
C VAL A 217 -13.41 7.00 -19.74
N GLU A 218 -12.64 6.31 -18.89
CA GLU A 218 -12.72 4.87 -18.70
C GLU A 218 -12.60 4.52 -17.22
N TRP A 219 -13.50 3.66 -16.74
CA TRP A 219 -13.52 3.16 -15.37
C TRP A 219 -13.63 1.65 -15.43
N THR A 220 -12.75 0.96 -14.72
CA THR A 220 -12.78 -0.51 -14.65
C THR A 220 -12.55 -0.93 -13.22
N CYS A 221 -13.49 -1.71 -12.69
CA CYS A 221 -13.30 -2.43 -11.44
C CYS A 221 -13.22 -3.92 -11.74
N THR A 222 -12.06 -4.52 -11.46
CA THR A 222 -11.79 -5.93 -11.62
C THR A 222 -11.97 -6.61 -10.27
N LEU A 223 -13.00 -7.45 -10.17
CA LEU A 223 -13.11 -8.42 -9.08
C LEU A 223 -12.05 -9.50 -9.31
N VAL A 224 -11.10 -9.64 -8.39
CA VAL A 224 -10.06 -10.66 -8.48
C VAL A 224 -10.50 -11.94 -7.81
N GLU A 225 -10.01 -13.08 -8.32
CA GLU A 225 -10.36 -14.40 -7.81
C GLU A 225 -9.13 -15.06 -7.14
N PRO A 226 -9.31 -15.76 -6.00
CA PRO A 226 -10.58 -16.00 -5.32
C PRO A 226 -11.14 -14.74 -4.65
N SER A 227 -12.44 -14.50 -4.86
CA SER A 227 -13.18 -13.38 -4.28
C SER A 227 -13.82 -13.75 -2.94
N ASN A 228 -13.96 -12.75 -2.06
CA ASN A 228 -14.34 -12.94 -0.67
C ASN A 228 -15.34 -11.88 -0.18
N ASP A 229 -16.25 -12.18 0.74
CA ASP A 229 -17.02 -11.14 1.46
C ASP A 229 -16.91 -11.40 2.97
N PHE A 230 -15.79 -10.95 3.58
CA PHE A 230 -15.52 -11.03 5.03
C PHE A 230 -15.79 -9.72 5.78
#